data_AF-A0A1I4J2Z5-F1
#
_entry.id   AF-A0A1I4J2Z5-F1
#
_cell.length_a   1.000
_cell.length_b   1.000
_cell.length_c   1.000
_cell.angle_alpha   90.00
_cell.angle_beta   90.00
_cell.angle_gamma   90.00
#
_symmetry.space_group_name_H-M   'P 1'
#
loop_
_entity.id
_entity.type
_entity.pdbx_description
1 polymer ?
#
loop_
_entity_poly.entity_id
_entity_poly.type
_entity_poly.pdbx_seq_one_letter_code
_entity_poly.pdbx_strand_id
1 'polypeptide(L)'
;MKLRAKFSLFFLIVIVFSLSINSLALEVKFKDNDFSLKPQVITEQTMVVLDNLQPELDFTLHNLEAGRYLLIYGGHFYMLNVDSKVIKTENGELELPNKILQVNHKLLVPVYFIDLLPELEVEAANLN
;
A
#
# COMPACT_ATOMS: atom_id res chain seq x y z
N MET A 1 11.17 66.04 -3.22
CA MET A 1 11.55 65.28 -2.00
C MET A 1 10.41 64.52 -1.34
N LYS A 2 9.19 65.10 -1.22
CA LYS A 2 8.05 64.47 -0.51
C LYS A 2 7.55 63.14 -1.09
N LEU A 3 7.64 62.93 -2.41
CA LEU A 3 7.15 61.70 -3.07
C LEU A 3 8.04 60.48 -2.79
N ARG A 4 9.37 60.67 -2.72
CA ARG A 4 10.33 59.59 -2.38
C ARG A 4 10.17 59.12 -0.92
N ALA A 5 9.92 60.07 -0.01
CA ALA A 5 9.64 59.74 1.39
C ALA A 5 8.33 58.95 1.55
N LYS A 6 7.27 59.31 0.79
CA LYS A 6 6.01 58.56 0.78
C LYS A 6 6.17 57.14 0.22
N PHE A 7 6.97 56.99 -0.84
CA PHE A 7 7.24 55.67 -1.43
C PHE A 7 8.09 54.79 -0.49
N SER A 8 9.10 55.38 0.16
CA SER A 8 9.91 54.67 1.15
C SER A 8 9.09 54.23 2.37
N LEU A 9 8.15 55.07 2.82
CA LEU A 9 7.25 54.73 3.92
C LEU A 9 6.28 53.60 3.52
N PHE A 10 5.73 53.65 2.31
CA PHE A 10 4.88 52.59 1.78
C PHE A 10 5.63 51.26 1.69
N PHE A 11 6.86 51.26 1.20
CA PHE A 11 7.68 50.06 1.09
C PHE A 11 8.02 49.46 2.47
N LEU A 12 8.27 50.29 3.47
CA LEU A 12 8.50 49.86 4.84
C LEU A 12 7.26 49.17 5.44
N ILE A 13 6.07 49.71 5.20
CA ILE A 13 4.80 49.12 5.68
C ILE A 13 4.58 47.75 5.05
N VAL A 14 4.86 47.59 3.75
CA VAL A 14 4.73 46.30 3.05
C VAL A 14 5.68 45.25 3.63
N ILE A 15 6.92 45.62 3.95
CA ILE A 15 7.90 44.71 4.56
C ILE A 15 7.40 44.23 5.94
N VAL A 16 6.97 45.16 6.80
CA VAL A 16 6.45 44.83 8.14
C VAL A 16 5.21 43.91 8.06
N PHE A 17 4.32 44.16 7.10
CA PHE A 17 3.17 43.29 6.87
C PHE A 17 3.57 41.90 6.39
N SER A 18 4.51 41.81 5.44
CA SER A 18 4.98 40.53 4.90
C SER A 18 5.69 39.65 5.94
N LEU A 19 6.43 40.26 6.87
CA LEU A 19 7.09 39.55 7.98
C LEU A 19 6.08 38.97 8.98
N SER A 20 4.91 39.59 9.14
CA SER A 20 3.91 39.19 10.13
C SER A 20 3.08 37.97 9.70
N ILE A 21 3.00 37.70 8.39
CA ILE A 21 2.14 36.64 7.82
C ILE A 21 2.79 35.25 7.91
N ASN A 22 4.11 35.16 8.09
CA ASN A 22 4.83 33.88 8.19
C ASN A 22 4.71 33.17 9.56
N SER A 23 3.94 33.72 10.51
CA SER A 23 3.81 33.15 11.87
C SER A 23 2.59 32.24 12.07
N LEU A 24 1.75 32.06 11.05
CA LEU A 24 0.64 31.10 11.05
C LEU A 24 0.97 29.85 10.22
N ALA A 25 2.15 29.29 10.42
CA ALA A 25 2.34 27.88 10.15
C ALA A 25 1.56 27.13 11.24
N LEU A 26 0.33 26.72 10.90
CA LEU A 26 -0.48 25.85 11.74
C LEU A 26 0.28 24.51 11.86
N GLU A 27 1.17 24.41 12.83
CA GLU A 27 1.81 23.16 13.21
C GLU A 27 0.67 22.29 13.76
N VAL A 28 0.09 21.46 12.88
CA VAL A 28 -0.85 20.42 13.25
C VAL A 28 -0.03 19.45 14.09
N LYS A 29 0.05 19.73 15.39
CA LYS A 29 0.46 18.76 16.39
C LYS A 29 -0.56 17.65 16.29
N PHE A 30 -0.20 16.60 15.54
CA PHE A 30 -0.82 15.30 15.70
C PHE A 30 -0.60 14.95 17.16
N LYS A 31 -1.61 15.26 17.98
CA LYS A 31 -1.76 14.75 19.33
C LYS A 31 -1.54 13.25 19.19
N ASP A 32 -0.63 12.67 19.97
CA ASP A 32 -0.23 11.27 19.94
C ASP A 32 -1.44 10.33 20.10
N ASN A 33 -2.26 10.23 19.06
CA ASN A 33 -3.10 9.10 18.80
C ASN A 33 -2.10 8.08 18.28
N ASP A 34 -1.85 7.04 19.08
CA ASP A 34 -1.33 5.77 18.60
C ASP A 34 -2.28 5.28 17.50
N PHE A 35 -2.13 5.83 16.30
CA PHE A 35 -2.82 5.39 15.11
C PHE A 35 -2.14 4.10 14.66
N SER A 36 -2.41 3.04 15.40
CA SER A 36 -2.07 1.69 14.99
C SER A 36 -3.08 1.30 13.92
N LEU A 37 -2.62 1.25 12.67
CA LEU A 37 -3.38 0.71 11.53
C LEU A 37 -3.63 -0.80 11.62
N LYS A 38 -3.25 -1.45 12.74
CA LYS A 38 -3.49 -2.88 12.92
C LYS A 38 -4.99 -3.11 13.15
N PRO A 39 -5.65 -3.91 12.31
CA PRO A 39 -7.08 -4.17 12.47
C PRO A 39 -7.32 -4.89 13.80
N GLN A 40 -8.37 -4.48 14.51
CA GLN A 40 -8.77 -5.12 15.78
C GLN A 40 -9.38 -6.52 15.56
N VAL A 41 -9.88 -6.79 14.34
CA VAL A 41 -10.47 -8.06 13.93
C VAL A 41 -9.87 -8.45 12.59
N ILE A 42 -9.30 -9.65 12.52
CA ILE A 42 -8.81 -10.24 11.27
C ILE A 42 -9.95 -11.07 10.67
N THR A 43 -10.27 -10.75 9.42
CA THR A 43 -11.27 -11.46 8.59
C THR A 43 -10.62 -11.91 7.29
N GLU A 44 -11.26 -12.80 6.54
CA GLU A 44 -10.80 -13.25 5.21
C GLU A 44 -10.52 -12.10 4.22
N GLN A 45 -11.20 -10.96 4.39
CA GLN A 45 -11.04 -9.78 3.55
C GLN A 45 -9.90 -8.86 4.01
N THR A 46 -9.31 -9.12 5.16
CA THR A 46 -8.22 -8.32 5.72
C THR A 46 -7.01 -8.43 4.80
N MET A 47 -6.42 -7.28 4.47
CA MET A 47 -5.29 -7.21 3.58
C MET A 47 -4.00 -7.32 4.37
N VAL A 48 -3.16 -8.28 4.03
CA VAL A 48 -1.86 -8.51 4.65
C VAL A 48 -0.74 -8.27 3.66
N VAL A 49 0.38 -7.74 4.14
CA VAL A 49 1.57 -7.53 3.32
C VAL A 49 2.20 -8.89 3.06
N LEU A 50 2.23 -9.30 1.80
CA LEU A 50 2.68 -10.63 1.39
C LEU A 50 4.13 -10.89 1.83
N ASP A 51 5.04 -9.93 1.63
CA ASP A 51 6.46 -10.04 2.03
C ASP A 51 6.65 -10.36 3.52
N ASN A 52 5.72 -9.94 4.39
CA ASN A 52 5.82 -10.19 5.83
C ASN A 52 5.53 -11.66 6.18
N LEU A 53 4.92 -12.42 5.27
CA LEU A 53 4.57 -13.83 5.46
C LEU A 53 5.71 -14.75 5.04
N GLN A 54 6.72 -14.25 4.32
CA GLN A 54 7.85 -15.07 3.82
C GLN A 54 8.60 -15.87 4.91
N PRO A 55 8.73 -15.40 6.16
CA PRO A 55 9.34 -16.20 7.22
C PRO A 55 8.50 -17.41 7.66
N GLU A 56 7.19 -17.37 7.44
CA GLU A 56 6.23 -18.41 7.85
C GLU A 56 5.83 -19.31 6.68
N LEU A 57 5.77 -18.74 5.48
CA LEU A 57 5.41 -19.38 4.23
C LEU A 57 6.62 -19.31 3.30
N ASP A 58 7.20 -20.47 2.99
CA ASP A 58 8.34 -20.60 2.08
C ASP A 58 7.90 -20.39 0.62
N PHE A 59 7.61 -19.13 0.26
CA PHE A 59 7.27 -18.74 -1.10
C PHE A 59 8.34 -17.83 -1.71
N THR A 60 8.39 -17.85 -3.04
CA THR A 60 9.16 -16.90 -3.84
C THR A 60 8.21 -16.01 -4.64
N LEU A 61 8.52 -14.71 -4.70
CA LEU A 61 7.72 -13.72 -5.42
C LEU A 61 8.58 -13.02 -6.47
N HIS A 62 8.14 -13.04 -7.73
CA HIS A 62 8.78 -12.35 -8.84
C HIS A 62 7.83 -11.32 -9.44
N ASN A 63 8.35 -10.13 -9.77
CA ASN A 63 7.62 -9.13 -10.53
C ASN A 63 7.83 -9.37 -12.04
N LEU A 64 6.74 -9.51 -12.79
CA LEU A 64 6.73 -9.85 -14.23
C LEU A 64 6.43 -8.66 -15.16
N GLU A 65 6.25 -7.45 -14.64
CA GLU A 65 5.78 -6.22 -15.33
C GLU A 65 4.26 -6.01 -15.37
N ALA A 66 3.87 -4.73 -15.49
CA ALA A 66 2.48 -4.24 -15.58
C ALA A 66 1.58 -4.69 -14.41
N GLY A 67 2.11 -4.66 -13.18
CA GLY A 67 1.35 -5.03 -11.99
C GLY A 67 1.06 -6.54 -11.87
N ARG A 68 1.77 -7.36 -12.64
CA ARG A 68 1.69 -8.82 -12.56
C ARG A 68 2.85 -9.40 -11.78
N TYR A 69 2.54 -10.42 -10.99
CA TYR A 69 3.49 -11.09 -10.13
C TYR A 69 3.34 -12.60 -10.25
N LEU A 70 4.46 -13.30 -10.16
CA LEU A 70 4.52 -14.74 -10.05
C LEU A 70 4.86 -15.09 -8.62
N LEU A 71 3.96 -15.81 -7.96
CA LEU A 71 4.22 -16.43 -6.67
C LEU A 71 4.46 -17.91 -6.89
N ILE A 72 5.51 -18.43 -6.27
CA ILE A 72 5.87 -19.85 -6.28
C ILE A 72 5.78 -20.33 -4.83
N TYR A 73 4.92 -21.31 -4.57
CA TYR A 73 4.71 -21.89 -3.24
C TYR A 73 4.37 -23.37 -3.39
N GLY A 74 4.99 -24.25 -2.58
CA GLY A 74 4.74 -25.70 -2.64
C GLY A 74 5.10 -26.35 -3.99
N GLY A 75 5.93 -25.70 -4.82
CA GLY A 75 6.21 -26.14 -6.19
C GLY A 75 5.17 -25.71 -7.23
N HIS A 76 4.13 -24.97 -6.83
CA HIS A 76 3.07 -24.48 -7.70
C HIS A 76 3.24 -23.01 -8.07
N PHE A 77 2.69 -22.64 -9.23
CA PHE A 77 2.76 -21.29 -9.77
C PHE A 77 1.42 -20.57 -9.68
N TYR A 78 1.44 -19.36 -9.13
CA TYR A 78 0.28 -18.50 -9.01
C TYR A 78 0.57 -17.15 -9.66
N MET A 79 -0.25 -16.75 -10.63
CA MET A 79 -0.13 -15.45 -11.29
C MET A 79 -1.12 -14.46 -10.69
N LEU A 80 -0.57 -13.46 -9.99
CA LEU A 80 -1.31 -12.41 -9.33
C LEU A 80 -1.31 -11.16 -10.21
N ASN A 81 -2.45 -10.49 -10.29
CA ASN A 81 -2.60 -9.23 -11.02
C ASN A 81 -3.30 -8.21 -10.13
N VAL A 82 -2.66 -7.07 -9.88
CA VAL A 82 -3.19 -5.99 -9.04
C VAL A 82 -4.47 -5.35 -9.60
N ASP A 83 -4.69 -5.44 -10.92
CA ASP A 83 -5.86 -4.86 -11.58
C ASP A 83 -7.05 -5.83 -11.63
N SER A 84 -6.86 -7.09 -11.21
CA SER A 84 -7.84 -8.17 -11.28
C SER A 84 -8.18 -8.74 -9.91
N LYS A 85 -9.37 -9.35 -9.81
CA LYS A 85 -9.71 -10.25 -8.69
C LYS A 85 -9.34 -11.70 -8.98
N VAL A 86 -8.89 -11.99 -10.20
CA VAL A 86 -8.61 -13.34 -10.65
C VAL A 86 -7.12 -13.64 -10.51
N ILE A 87 -6.80 -14.73 -9.83
CA ILE A 87 -5.49 -15.36 -9.81
C ILE A 87 -5.51 -16.50 -10.80
N LYS A 88 -4.47 -16.60 -11.63
CA LYS A 88 -4.30 -17.78 -12.51
C LYS A 88 -3.44 -18.81 -11.80
N THR A 89 -3.87 -20.05 -11.82
CA THR A 89 -3.17 -21.20 -11.25
C THR A 89 -2.91 -22.22 -12.36
N GLU A 90 -2.19 -23.30 -12.05
CA GLU A 90 -1.99 -24.41 -12.99
C GLU A 90 -3.30 -25.13 -13.33
N ASN A 91 -4.26 -25.10 -12.41
CA ASN A 91 -5.54 -25.81 -12.52
C ASN A 91 -6.68 -24.93 -13.04
N GLY A 92 -6.44 -23.64 -13.32
CA GLY A 92 -7.44 -22.72 -13.86
C GLY A 92 -7.36 -21.32 -13.29
N GLU A 93 -8.52 -20.76 -12.96
CA GLU A 93 -8.66 -19.39 -12.45
C GLU A 93 -9.38 -19.41 -11.09
N LEU A 94 -8.82 -18.69 -10.12
CA LEU A 94 -9.36 -18.50 -8.78
C LEU A 94 -9.82 -17.04 -8.61
N GLU A 95 -11.08 -16.83 -8.27
CA GLU A 95 -11.62 -15.49 -7.99
C GLU A 95 -11.49 -15.13 -6.50
N LEU A 96 -10.87 -13.99 -6.23
CA LEU A 96 -10.71 -13.44 -4.89
C LEU A 96 -11.91 -12.56 -4.48
N PRO A 97 -12.22 -12.47 -3.18
CA PRO A 97 -13.23 -11.53 -2.69
C PRO A 97 -12.84 -10.07 -2.98
N ASN A 98 -11.55 -9.75 -2.85
CA ASN A 98 -10.98 -8.42 -3.06
C ASN A 98 -9.81 -8.47 -4.03
N LYS A 99 -9.61 -7.37 -4.77
CA LYS A 99 -8.42 -7.22 -5.62
C LYS A 99 -7.18 -7.15 -4.74
N ILE A 100 -6.09 -7.69 -5.28
CA ILE A 100 -4.76 -7.50 -4.72
C ILE A 100 -4.39 -6.03 -4.87
N LEU A 101 -3.74 -5.46 -3.87
CA LEU A 101 -3.32 -4.05 -3.91
C LEU A 101 -1.81 -3.96 -3.91
N GLN A 102 -1.29 -2.93 -4.57
CA GLN A 102 0.11 -2.56 -4.46
C GLN A 102 0.22 -1.19 -3.82
N VAL A 103 0.87 -1.13 -2.66
CA VAL A 103 1.10 0.12 -1.91
C VAL A 103 2.57 0.20 -1.54
N ASN A 104 3.24 1.29 -1.89
CA ASN A 104 4.67 1.51 -1.61
C ASN A 104 5.56 0.33 -2.04
N HIS A 105 5.34 -0.18 -3.26
CA HIS A 105 6.03 -1.35 -3.83
C HIS A 105 5.78 -2.68 -3.11
N LYS A 106 4.92 -2.71 -2.09
CA LYS A 106 4.53 -3.94 -1.40
C LYS A 106 3.20 -4.44 -1.93
N LEU A 107 3.11 -5.75 -2.04
CA LEU A 107 1.87 -6.44 -2.37
C LEU A 107 1.06 -6.69 -1.11
N LEU A 108 -0.21 -6.32 -1.17
CA LEU A 108 -1.20 -6.66 -0.17
C LEU A 108 -2.18 -7.65 -0.76
N VAL A 109 -2.35 -8.79 -0.09
CA VAL A 109 -3.26 -9.86 -0.49
C VAL A 109 -4.30 -10.09 0.61
N PRO A 110 -5.52 -10.52 0.28
CA PRO A 110 -6.51 -10.87 1.29
C PRO A 110 -6.07 -12.13 2.04
N VAL A 111 -6.34 -12.20 3.35
CA VAL A 111 -6.11 -13.40 4.19
C VAL A 111 -6.74 -14.65 3.56
N TYR A 112 -7.91 -14.51 2.94
CA TYR A 112 -8.56 -15.57 2.15
C TYR A 112 -7.60 -16.29 1.19
N PHE A 113 -6.76 -15.55 0.47
CA PHE A 113 -5.82 -16.16 -0.47
C PHE A 113 -4.74 -16.96 0.25
N ILE A 114 -4.29 -16.47 1.40
CA ILE A 114 -3.27 -17.14 2.22
C ILE A 114 -3.79 -18.47 2.76
N ASP A 115 -5.03 -18.47 3.26
CA ASP A 115 -5.68 -19.67 3.81
C ASP A 115 -5.88 -20.75 2.75
N LEU A 116 -6.01 -20.37 1.47
CA LEU A 116 -6.15 -21.31 0.35
C LEU A 116 -4.83 -21.94 -0.12
N LEU A 117 -3.66 -21.33 0.13
CA LEU A 117 -2.38 -21.81 -0.41
C LEU A 117 -2.10 -23.30 -0.06
N PRO A 118 -2.31 -23.77 1.18
CA PRO A 118 -2.09 -25.18 1.52
C PRO A 118 -3.10 -26.13 0.84
N GLU A 119 -4.35 -25.71 0.67
CA GLU A 119 -5.38 -26.53 0.01
C GLU A 119 -5.08 -26.71 -1.48
N LEU A 120 -4.62 -25.63 -2.13
CA LEU A 120 -4.24 -25.64 -3.54
C LEU A 120 -3.01 -26.51 -3.81
N GLU A 121 -2.08 -26.60 -2.86
CA GLU A 121 -0.93 -27.52 -2.92
C GLU A 121 -1.38 -28.98 -2.89
N VAL A 122 -2.28 -29.34 -1.96
CA VAL A 122 -2.81 -30.70 -1.84
C VAL A 122 -3.63 -31.11 -3.07
N GLU A 123 -4.46 -30.21 -3.60
CA GLU A 123 -5.25 -30.50 -4.80
C GLU A 123 -4.36 -30.78 -6.00
N ALA A 124 -3.31 -29.99 -6.21
CA ALA A 124 -2.39 -30.19 -7.31
C ALA A 124 -1.50 -31.45 -7.14
N ALA A 125 -1.20 -31.86 -5.90
CA ALA A 125 -0.52 -33.14 -5.64
C ALA A 125 -1.38 -34.37 -6.00
N ASN A 126 -2.71 -34.28 -5.91
CA ASN A 126 -3.63 -35.39 -6.22
C ASN A 126 -3.93 -35.55 -7.72
N LEU A 127 -3.50 -34.60 -8.57
CA LEU A 127 -3.69 -34.62 -10.02
C LEU A 127 -2.49 -35.22 -10.78
N ASN A 128 -1.41 -35.55 -10.07
CA ASN A 128 -0.20 -36.22 -10.60
C ASN A 128 -0.14 -37.69 -10.17
#